data_AF-A0A963AQU3-F1
#
_entry.id   AF-A0A963AQU3-F1
#
_cell.length_a   1.000
_cell.length_b   1.000
_cell.length_c   1.000
_cell.angle_alpha   90.00
_cell.angle_beta   90.00
_cell.angle_gamma   90.00
#
_symmetry.space_group_name_H-M   'P 1'
#
loop_
_entity.id
_entity.type
_entity.pdbx_description
1 polymer ?
#
loop_
_entity_poly.entity_id
_entity_poly.type
_entity_poly.pdbx_seq_one_letter_code
_entity_poly.pdbx_strand_id
1 'polypeptide(L)'
;MADMVANGQLTQADIAQATGIHQSQISRILAGKTVRATGHVQTLREFAGGLSRPKKEQSPAARRLTETVLSVWDGSTAHARSLQDLLLAIGSVQRHYRDRRD
;
A
#
# COMPACT_ATOMS: atom_id res chain seq x y z
N MET A 1 -0.07 13.48 -4.69
CA MET A 1 -1.35 13.97 -4.13
C MET A 1 -1.79 15.27 -4.79
N ALA A 2 -1.01 16.35 -4.77
CA ALA A 2 -1.40 17.61 -5.43
C ALA A 2 -1.76 17.41 -6.91
N ASP A 3 -0.96 16.64 -7.65
CA ASP A 3 -1.24 16.29 -9.05
C ASP A 3 -2.53 15.47 -9.22
N MET A 4 -2.85 14.60 -8.26
CA MET A 4 -4.11 13.82 -8.28
C MET A 4 -5.32 14.73 -8.10
N VAL A 5 -5.19 15.78 -7.29
CA VAL A 5 -6.23 16.82 -7.12
C VAL A 5 -6.35 17.66 -8.39
N ALA A 6 -5.22 18.04 -9.00
CA ALA A 6 -5.20 18.79 -10.26
C ALA A 6 -5.81 18.00 -11.43
N ASN A 7 -5.59 16.69 -11.47
CA ASN A 7 -6.09 15.80 -12.52
C ASN A 7 -7.49 15.22 -12.21
N GLY A 8 -8.16 15.69 -11.15
CA GLY A 8 -9.51 15.27 -10.78
C GLY A 8 -9.63 13.83 -10.24
N GLN A 9 -8.51 13.16 -9.94
CA GLN A 9 -8.48 11.80 -9.41
C GLN A 9 -8.78 11.72 -7.91
N LEU A 10 -8.73 12.87 -7.21
CA LEU A 10 -9.02 13.01 -5.79
C LEU A 10 -9.56 14.41 -5.52
N THR A 11 -10.70 14.56 -4.86
CA THR A 11 -11.20 15.90 -4.52
C THR A 11 -10.70 16.35 -3.16
N GLN A 12 -10.60 17.67 -2.94
CA GLN A 12 -10.25 18.20 -1.61
C GLN A 12 -11.29 17.86 -0.54
N ALA A 13 -12.54 17.58 -0.93
CA ALA A 13 -13.58 17.10 -0.04
C ALA A 13 -13.30 15.66 0.43
N ASP A 14 -12.83 14.79 -0.47
CA ASP A 14 -12.43 13.42 -0.10
C ASP A 14 -11.26 13.43 0.88
N ILE A 15 -10.29 14.32 0.67
CA ILE A 15 -9.16 14.53 1.59
C ILE A 15 -9.69 14.99 2.96
N ALA A 16 -10.63 15.93 2.98
CA ALA A 16 -11.21 16.47 4.21
C ALA A 16 -11.95 15.40 5.02
N GLN A 17 -12.75 14.58 4.34
CA GLN A 17 -13.47 13.47 4.95
C GLN A 17 -12.51 12.41 5.51
N ALA A 18 -11.44 12.07 4.77
CA ALA A 18 -10.51 11.03 5.17
C ALA A 18 -9.56 11.46 6.31
N THR A 19 -9.25 12.76 6.42
CA THR A 19 -8.25 13.27 7.36
C THR A 19 -8.85 14.05 8.53
N GLY A 20 -10.14 14.38 8.45
CA GLY A 20 -10.81 15.28 9.41
C GLY A 20 -10.37 16.74 9.31
N ILE A 21 -9.50 17.07 8.34
CA ILE A 21 -8.99 18.44 8.14
C ILE A 21 -9.98 19.22 7.29
N HIS A 22 -10.30 20.45 7.70
CA HIS A 22 -11.20 21.30 6.93
C HIS A 22 -10.66 21.59 5.51
N GLN A 23 -11.53 21.54 4.50
CA GLN A 23 -11.15 21.71 3.10
C GLN A 23 -10.38 23.01 2.82
N SER A 24 -10.74 24.12 3.49
CA SER A 24 -10.01 25.39 3.36
C SER A 24 -8.55 25.33 3.84
N GLN A 25 -8.25 24.47 4.82
CA GLN A 25 -6.89 24.22 5.30
C GLN A 25 -6.11 23.36 4.29
N ILE A 26 -6.76 22.34 3.72
CA ILE A 26 -6.19 21.51 2.65
C ILE A 26 -5.85 22.36 1.43
N SER A 27 -6.76 23.21 0.98
CA SER A 27 -6.55 24.14 -0.14
C SER A 27 -5.33 25.04 0.09
N ARG A 28 -5.21 25.63 1.29
CA ARG A 28 -4.04 26.45 1.66
C ARG A 28 -2.73 25.68 1.65
N ILE A 29 -2.74 24.45 2.16
CA ILE A 29 -1.55 23.58 2.20
C ILE A 29 -1.13 23.19 0.78
N LEU A 30 -2.08 22.77 -0.06
CA LEU A 30 -1.83 22.41 -1.46
C LEU A 30 -1.34 23.60 -2.30
N ALA A 31 -1.82 24.81 -2.00
CA ALA A 31 -1.35 26.05 -2.63
C ALA A 31 0.01 26.54 -2.09
N GLY A 32 0.68 25.79 -1.22
CA GLY A 32 1.97 26.16 -0.65
C GLY A 32 1.93 27.38 0.29
N LYS A 33 0.75 27.80 0.76
CA LYS A 33 0.56 28.99 1.62
C LYS A 33 0.79 28.70 3.11
N THR A 34 1.56 27.66 3.44
CA THR A 34 1.91 27.29 4.81
C THR A 34 3.39 27.47 5.08
N VAL A 35 3.72 28.41 5.97
CA VAL A 35 5.10 28.80 6.34
C VAL A 35 5.74 27.80 7.32
N ARG A 36 4.94 26.99 8.03
CA ARG A 36 5.42 26.05 9.06
C ARG A 36 4.79 24.67 8.88
N ALA A 37 5.57 23.61 9.08
CA ALA A 37 5.05 22.25 9.14
C ALA A 37 4.16 22.12 10.40
N THR A 38 2.85 22.16 10.20
CA THR A 38 1.85 21.94 11.25
C THR A 38 1.47 20.45 11.30
N GLY A 39 0.78 20.02 12.38
CA GLY A 39 0.25 18.66 12.48
C GLY A 39 -0.59 18.25 11.25
N HIS A 40 -1.34 19.19 10.66
CA HIS A 40 -2.10 18.97 9.42
C HIS A 40 -1.22 18.62 8.22
N VAL A 41 -0.02 19.23 8.10
CA VAL A 41 0.92 18.89 7.03
C VAL A 41 1.44 17.46 7.20
N GLN A 42 1.67 17.02 8.44
CA GLN A 42 2.08 15.65 8.73
C GLN A 42 0.96 14.65 8.44
N THR A 43 -0.27 14.91 8.89
CA THR A 43 -1.45 14.07 8.58
C THR A 43 -1.70 13.97 7.08
N LEU A 44 -1.55 15.07 6.33
CA LEU A 44 -1.67 15.03 4.87
C LEU A 44 -0.52 14.29 4.20
N ARG A 45 0.69 14.32 4.76
CA ARG A 45 1.83 13.52 4.29
C ARG A 45 1.60 12.02 4.51
N GLU A 46 1.07 11.63 5.66
CA GLU A 46 0.71 10.24 5.96
C GLU A 46 -0.39 9.74 5.03
N PHE A 47 -1.44 10.54 4.86
CA PHE A 47 -2.51 10.26 3.90
C PHE A 47 -1.97 10.15 2.47
N ALA A 48 -1.07 11.06 2.04
CA ALA A 48 -0.39 10.97 0.74
C ALA A 48 0.49 9.71 0.60
N GLY A 49 1.17 9.29 1.67
CA GLY A 49 1.97 8.07 1.70
C GLY A 49 1.12 6.81 1.51
N GLY A 50 -0.12 6.81 2.03
CA GLY A 50 -1.10 5.76 1.78
C GLY A 50 -1.64 5.73 0.35
N LEU A 51 -1.76 6.89 -0.29
CA LEU A 51 -2.18 7.02 -1.71
C LEU A 51 -1.09 6.59 -2.70
N SER A 52 0.17 6.52 -2.26
CA SER A 52 1.33 6.22 -3.09
C SER A 52 1.97 4.89 -2.72
N ARG A 53 1.18 3.81 -2.78
CA ARG A 53 1.70 2.63 -3.45
C ARG A 53 1.07 2.62 -4.83
N PRO A 54 1.81 2.94 -5.91
CA PRO A 54 1.42 2.36 -7.19
C PRO A 54 1.22 0.87 -6.90
N LYS A 55 0.04 0.32 -7.19
CA LYS A 55 -0.09 -1.13 -7.38
C LYS A 55 1.02 -1.42 -8.37
N LYS A 56 2.16 -1.97 -7.92
CA LYS A 56 3.10 -2.60 -8.84
C LYS A 56 2.20 -3.49 -9.67
N GLU A 57 2.13 -3.26 -10.97
CA GLU A 57 1.52 -4.25 -11.85
C GLU A 57 2.15 -5.56 -11.44
N GLN A 58 1.32 -6.46 -10.89
CA GLN A 58 1.84 -7.73 -10.43
C GLN A 58 2.45 -8.36 -11.66
N SER A 59 3.73 -8.72 -11.58
CA SER A 59 4.37 -9.41 -12.68
C SER A 59 3.48 -10.61 -13.06
N PRO A 60 3.42 -11.01 -14.34
CA PRO A 60 2.64 -12.17 -14.74
C PRO A 60 2.96 -13.42 -13.90
N ALA A 61 4.19 -13.53 -13.39
CA ALA A 61 4.60 -14.57 -12.45
C ALA A 61 3.93 -14.43 -11.06
N ALA A 62 3.89 -13.24 -10.47
CA ALA A 62 3.23 -13.00 -9.18
C ALA A 62 1.72 -13.24 -9.26
N ARG A 63 1.11 -12.87 -10.40
CA ARG A 63 -0.31 -13.13 -10.66
C ARG A 63 -0.60 -14.63 -10.72
N ARG A 64 0.16 -15.38 -11.54
CA ARG A 64 0.03 -16.84 -11.64
C ARG A 64 0.22 -17.52 -10.29
N LEU A 65 1.23 -17.13 -9.52
CA LEU A 65 1.46 -17.68 -8.18
C LEU A 65 0.24 -17.47 -7.27
N THR A 66 -0.32 -16.25 -7.28
CA THR A 66 -1.50 -15.91 -6.47
C THR A 66 -2.71 -16.75 -6.89
N GLU A 67 -2.96 -16.85 -8.20
CA GLU A 67 -4.06 -17.65 -8.76
C GLU A 67 -3.91 -19.14 -8.42
N THR A 68 -2.71 -19.69 -8.48
CA THR A 68 -2.45 -21.09 -8.09
C THR A 68 -2.71 -21.32 -6.61
N VAL A 69 -2.20 -20.45 -5.73
CA VAL A 69 -2.44 -20.56 -4.27
C VAL A 69 -3.93 -20.50 -3.97
N LEU A 70 -4.65 -19.58 -4.60
CA LEU A 70 -6.10 -19.45 -4.42
C LEU A 70 -6.89 -20.64 -4.97
N SER A 71 -6.44 -21.27 -6.06
CA SER A 71 -7.10 -22.45 -6.63
C SER A 71 -7.00 -23.71 -5.75
N VAL A 72 -5.99 -23.79 -4.88
CA VAL A 72 -5.78 -24.93 -3.97
C VAL A 72 -6.44 -24.68 -2.61
N TRP A 73 -6.67 -23.43 -2.24
CA TRP A 73 -7.28 -23.09 -0.96
C TRP A 73 -8.77 -23.48 -0.91
N ASP A 74 -9.16 -24.19 0.15
CA ASP A 74 -10.54 -24.65 0.37
C ASP A 74 -11.46 -23.60 1.03
N GLY A 75 -10.97 -22.39 1.25
CA GLY A 75 -11.70 -21.30 1.91
C GLY A 75 -11.58 -21.28 3.45
N SER A 76 -11.01 -22.32 4.08
CA SER A 76 -10.87 -22.39 5.53
C SER A 76 -9.62 -21.65 6.04
N THR A 77 -9.70 -21.08 7.24
CA THR A 77 -8.54 -20.45 7.91
C THR A 77 -7.44 -21.47 8.24
N ALA A 78 -7.82 -22.71 8.54
CA ALA A 78 -6.88 -23.78 8.84
C ALA A 78 -6.01 -24.09 7.62
N HIS A 79 -6.61 -24.26 6.45
CA HIS A 79 -5.88 -24.52 5.22
C HIS A 79 -5.02 -23.32 4.79
N ALA A 80 -5.51 -22.09 4.94
CA ALA A 80 -4.72 -20.89 4.67
C ALA A 80 -3.41 -20.85 5.49
N ARG A 81 -3.48 -21.24 6.78
CA ARG A 81 -2.28 -21.36 7.65
C ARG A 81 -1.33 -22.44 7.15
N SER A 82 -1.84 -23.64 6.84
CA SER A 82 -1.01 -24.72 6.30
C SER A 82 -0.29 -24.34 5.01
N LEU A 83 -0.96 -23.64 4.09
CA LEU A 83 -0.35 -23.14 2.86
C LEU A 83 0.75 -22.10 3.15
N GLN A 84 0.51 -21.20 4.11
CA GLN A 84 1.50 -20.21 4.53
C GLN A 84 2.74 -20.88 5.13
N ASP A 85 2.55 -21.82 6.05
CA ASP A 85 3.64 -22.54 6.73
C ASP A 85 4.51 -23.30 5.72
N LEU A 86 3.88 -23.96 4.74
CA LEU A 86 4.58 -24.65 3.66
C LEU A 86 5.46 -23.70 2.82
N LEU A 87 4.91 -22.56 2.39
CA LEU A 87 5.64 -21.57 1.60
C LEU A 87 6.83 -21.00 2.38
N LEU A 88 6.65 -20.75 3.68
CA LEU A 88 7.72 -20.28 4.56
C LEU A 88 8.82 -21.34 4.75
N ALA A 89 8.45 -22.61 4.90
CA ALA A 89 9.40 -23.72 5.01
C ALA A 89 10.26 -23.83 3.73
N ILE A 90 9.64 -23.77 2.55
CA ILE A 90 10.36 -23.76 1.27
C ILE A 90 11.36 -22.59 1.21
N GLY A 91 10.92 -21.39 1.59
CA GLY A 91 11.79 -20.21 1.64
C GLY A 91 12.97 -20.37 2.60
N SER A 92 12.77 -21.04 3.74
CA SER A 92 13.84 -21.34 4.69
C SER A 92 14.90 -22.26 4.10
N VAL A 93 14.47 -23.35 3.45
CA VAL A 93 15.37 -24.32 2.80
C VAL A 93 16.18 -23.64 1.68
N GLN A 94 15.54 -22.82 0.85
CA GLN A 94 16.21 -22.11 -0.24
C GLN A 94 17.28 -21.13 0.25
N ARG A 95 17.01 -20.40 1.34
CA ARG A 95 18.01 -19.51 1.97
C ARG A 95 19.21 -20.31 2.45
N HIS A 96 18.95 -21.39 3.18
CA HIS A 96 19.99 -22.28 3.70
C HIS A 96 20.92 -22.85 2.61
N TYR A 97 20.38 -23.18 1.43
CA TYR A 97 21.20 -23.61 0.29
C TYR A 97 21.95 -22.48 -0.41
N ARG A 98 21.41 -21.25 -0.38
CA ARG A 98 22.08 -20.07 -0.94
C ARG A 98 23.29 -19.70 -0.09
N ASP A 99 23.10 -19.63 1.23
CA ASP A 99 24.13 -19.24 2.19
C ASP A 99 25.31 -20.24 2.28
N ARG A 100 25.14 -21.46 1.75
CA ARG A 100 26.20 -22.50 1.68
C ARG A 100 26.94 -22.55 0.34
N ARG A 101 26.49 -21.77 -0.65
CA ARG A 101 27.13 -21.70 -1.99
C ARG A 101 28.04 -20.49 -2.15
N ASP A 102 27.96 -19.53 -1.24
CA ASP A 102 28.86 -18.36 -1.12
C ASP A 102 29.99 -18.67 -0.12
#